data_AF-A0AA41W0X1-F1
#
_entry.id   AF-A0AA41W0X1-F1
#
_cell.length_a   1.000
_cell.length_b   1.000
_cell.length_c   1.000
_cell.angle_alpha   90.00
_cell.angle_beta   90.00
_cell.angle_gamma   90.00
#
_symmetry.space_group_name_H-M   'P 1'
#
loop_
_entity.id
_entity.type
_entity.pdbx_description
1 polymer ?
#
loop_
_entity_poly.entity_id
_entity_poly.type
_entity_poly.pdbx_seq_one_letter_code
_entity_poly.pdbx_strand_id
1 'polypeptide(L)'
;ETMPMEHTGSVEEVQERSSGIETTTSTDTLLASTAVCLDNNLAFICAFCQTSTVSKGPGSMLHISNGEEVKEDEVSGPNVVHVHRKCIEWAPQVYYVGKTVMNLELELVRASKLKCCCCGLKGAALGCFIRSCRNTYHVPCAFDTSGCHWDDERLMLCPSHSGMKFSQENTKKRKKLVDDNSPATPPRRNNH
;
A
#
# COMPACT_ATOMS: atom_id res chain seq x y z
N GLU A 1 48.65 -24.15 37.77
CA GLU A 1 49.79 -23.26 38.08
C GLU A 1 49.91 -22.26 36.93
N THR A 2 49.32 -21.07 37.12
CA THR A 2 49.98 -19.79 37.49
C THR A 2 50.73 -19.12 36.33
N MET A 3 50.24 -17.92 35.95
CA MET A 3 50.83 -16.92 35.03
C MET A 3 52.15 -16.35 35.60
N PRO A 4 52.95 -15.53 34.86
CA PRO A 4 52.68 -14.09 34.57
C PRO A 4 53.00 -13.67 33.10
N MET A 5 52.37 -12.64 32.50
CA MET A 5 52.68 -11.17 32.46
C MET A 5 54.08 -10.86 31.90
N GLU A 6 54.36 -9.92 30.99
CA GLU A 6 53.96 -8.50 30.81
C GLU A 6 54.24 -8.09 29.33
N HIS A 7 53.55 -7.09 28.76
CA HIS A 7 54.11 -6.20 27.71
C HIS A 7 53.53 -4.78 27.87
N THR A 8 54.41 -3.81 27.64
CA THR A 8 54.43 -2.42 28.11
C THR A 8 54.10 -1.39 27.03
N GLY A 9 53.56 -0.23 27.44
CA GLY A 9 53.74 1.13 26.86
C GLY A 9 53.08 1.43 25.50
N SER A 10 52.55 2.63 25.20
CA SER A 10 52.58 3.92 25.86
C SER A 10 51.38 4.76 25.39
N VAL A 11 50.81 5.58 26.27
CA VAL A 11 49.90 6.67 25.91
C VAL A 11 50.50 7.97 26.44
N GLU A 12 50.64 8.95 25.56
CA GLU A 12 51.07 10.32 25.86
C GLU A 12 49.91 11.22 26.32
N GLU A 13 50.33 12.34 26.88
CA GLU A 13 49.74 13.17 27.91
C GLU A 13 48.76 14.25 27.41
N VAL A 14 47.69 14.38 28.20
CA VAL A 14 46.88 15.54 28.61
C VAL A 14 47.28 16.93 28.08
N GLN A 15 46.28 17.70 27.61
CA GLN A 15 46.09 19.09 28.06
C GLN A 15 44.60 19.45 28.05
N GLU A 16 44.09 19.75 29.25
CA GLU A 16 42.75 20.25 29.55
C GLU A 16 42.52 21.68 29.04
N ARG A 17 41.28 22.00 28.68
CA ARG A 17 40.62 23.17 29.28
C ARG A 17 39.10 23.05 29.27
N SER A 18 38.60 23.13 30.49
CA SER A 18 37.23 23.03 30.98
C SER A 18 36.41 24.31 30.83
N SER A 19 35.11 24.12 30.60
CA SER A 19 33.99 24.84 31.24
C SER A 19 32.71 24.13 30.78
N GLY A 20 32.15 23.20 31.56
CA GLY A 20 31.24 23.48 32.69
C GLY A 20 29.89 23.94 32.12
N ILE A 21 28.85 23.09 32.08
CA ILE A 21 27.87 22.93 33.16
C ILE A 21 27.14 21.57 33.02
N GLU A 22 26.89 20.98 34.19
CA GLU A 22 26.17 19.75 34.56
C GLU A 22 24.67 19.83 34.15
N THR A 23 23.77 18.84 34.17
CA THR A 23 23.57 17.64 34.98
C THR A 23 22.44 16.82 34.30
N THR A 24 22.61 15.50 34.21
CA THR A 24 21.60 14.42 34.37
C THR A 24 20.19 14.56 33.79
N THR A 25 19.79 13.62 32.93
CA THR A 25 18.92 12.46 33.27
C THR A 25 18.27 11.93 32.00
N SER A 26 18.47 10.64 31.74
CA SER A 26 17.81 9.89 30.68
C SER A 26 16.30 9.83 30.88
N THR A 27 15.52 10.18 29.85
CA THR A 27 14.24 9.54 29.57
C THR A 27 14.03 9.49 28.07
N ASP A 28 14.05 8.26 27.55
CA ASP A 28 13.50 7.87 26.27
C ASP A 28 12.09 8.45 26.10
N THR A 29 11.85 9.19 25.02
CA THR A 29 10.50 9.37 24.49
C THR A 29 10.60 9.36 22.98
N LEU A 30 10.34 8.18 22.43
CA LEU A 30 9.93 7.97 21.05
C LEU A 30 8.76 8.90 20.73
N LEU A 31 9.06 10.03 20.10
CA LEU A 31 8.09 10.73 19.29
C LEU A 31 8.45 10.51 17.84
N ALA A 32 7.80 9.48 17.28
CA ALA A 32 7.52 9.40 15.86
C ALA A 32 6.84 10.70 15.45
N SER A 33 7.66 11.67 15.07
CA SER A 33 7.21 12.91 14.49
C SER A 33 6.82 12.56 13.06
N THR A 34 5.56 12.16 12.91
CA THR A 34 4.82 12.26 11.66
C THR A 34 5.18 13.61 11.06
N ALA A 35 5.94 13.59 9.95
CA ALA A 35 6.13 14.76 9.13
C ALA A 35 4.74 15.14 8.60
N VAL A 36 4.03 15.97 9.35
CA VAL A 36 2.90 16.73 8.85
C VAL A 36 3.55 17.79 7.97
N CYS A 37 3.66 17.52 6.68
CA CYS A 37 4.05 18.53 5.72
C CYS A 37 2.90 19.55 5.69
N LEU A 38 3.15 20.71 6.29
CA LEU A 38 2.33 21.91 6.15
C LEU A 38 2.84 22.67 4.92
N ASP A 39 2.28 22.32 3.77
CA ASP A 39 2.37 23.10 2.55
C ASP A 39 0.98 23.06 1.90
N ASN A 40 0.50 24.22 1.44
CA ASN A 40 -0.81 24.41 0.80
C ASN A 40 -0.89 23.74 -0.59
N ASN A 41 -0.33 22.55 -0.72
CA ASN A 41 -0.37 21.66 -1.85
C ASN A 41 -1.35 20.56 -1.46
N LEU A 42 -2.58 20.59 -1.98
CA LEU A 42 -3.65 19.66 -1.62
C LEU A 42 -3.27 18.22 -2.03
N ALA A 43 -2.45 17.57 -1.22
CA ALA A 43 -2.02 16.21 -1.47
C ALA A 43 -3.22 15.30 -1.21
N PHE A 44 -3.85 14.86 -2.30
CA PHE A 44 -4.99 13.95 -2.23
C PHE A 44 -4.59 12.65 -1.53
N ILE A 45 -5.45 12.16 -0.64
CA ILE A 45 -5.19 10.95 0.13
C ILE A 45 -5.92 9.77 -0.52
N CYS A 46 -5.19 8.71 -0.86
CA CYS A 46 -5.79 7.52 -1.43
C CYS A 46 -6.76 6.87 -0.42
N ALA A 47 -8.01 6.64 -0.82
CA ALA A 47 -9.06 6.07 0.02
C ALA A 47 -8.77 4.62 0.47
N PHE A 48 -7.90 3.89 -0.24
CA PHE A 48 -7.45 2.56 0.17
C PHE A 48 -6.29 2.60 1.17
N CYS A 49 -5.17 3.22 0.77
CA CYS A 49 -3.91 3.14 1.53
C CYS A 49 -3.64 4.32 2.45
N GLN A 50 -4.51 5.34 2.43
CA GLN A 50 -4.44 6.52 3.29
C GLN A 50 -3.11 7.27 3.20
N THR A 51 -2.49 7.23 2.02
CA THR A 51 -1.26 7.96 1.69
C THR A 51 -1.46 8.76 0.41
N SER A 52 -0.78 9.90 0.32
CA SER A 52 -0.65 10.74 -0.87
C SER A 52 0.57 10.38 -1.73
N THR A 53 1.41 9.44 -1.30
CA THR A 53 2.69 9.16 -1.95
C THR A 53 2.50 8.50 -3.31
N VAL A 54 2.68 9.30 -4.36
CA VAL A 54 2.75 8.84 -5.74
C VAL A 54 4.18 8.36 -6.04
N SER A 55 4.40 7.04 -6.00
CA SER A 55 5.68 6.41 -6.37
C SER A 55 5.47 5.29 -7.39
N LYS A 56 6.57 4.70 -7.90
CA LYS A 56 6.52 3.63 -8.92
C LYS A 56 5.69 2.41 -8.47
N GLY A 57 5.60 2.14 -7.16
CA GLY A 57 4.82 1.03 -6.60
C GLY A 57 3.31 1.25 -6.70
N PRO A 58 2.72 2.20 -5.95
CA PRO A 58 1.28 2.48 -5.98
C PRO A 58 0.80 3.08 -7.31
N GLY A 59 1.69 3.71 -8.07
CA GLY A 59 1.35 4.44 -9.30
C GLY A 59 0.78 5.83 -9.04
N SER A 60 0.32 6.47 -10.11
CA SER A 60 -0.29 7.80 -10.05
C SER A 60 -1.61 7.81 -9.27
N MET A 61 -2.01 8.98 -8.77
CA MET A 61 -3.34 9.19 -8.22
C MET A 61 -4.37 9.26 -9.35
N LEU A 62 -5.53 8.65 -9.15
CA LEU A 62 -6.73 8.79 -9.97
C LEU A 62 -7.80 9.50 -9.14
N HIS A 63 -8.62 10.29 -9.82
CA HIS A 63 -9.69 11.07 -9.22
C HIS A 63 -10.99 10.58 -9.85
N ILE A 64 -11.86 9.92 -9.09
CA ILE A 64 -13.03 9.23 -9.63
C ILE A 64 -14.30 9.84 -9.08
N SER A 65 -15.23 10.20 -9.97
CA SER A 65 -16.57 10.66 -9.62
C SER A 65 -17.60 9.94 -10.49
N ASN A 66 -18.68 9.45 -9.88
CA ASN A 66 -19.73 8.67 -10.57
C ASN A 66 -19.18 7.53 -11.43
N GLY A 67 -18.08 6.90 -10.98
CA GLY A 67 -17.42 5.82 -11.70
C GLY A 67 -16.48 6.26 -12.83
N GLU A 68 -16.32 7.54 -13.13
CA GLU A 68 -15.40 7.97 -14.20
C GLU A 68 -14.25 8.82 -13.65
N GLU A 69 -13.11 8.78 -14.35
CA GLU A 69 -11.97 9.64 -14.03
C GLU A 69 -12.30 11.10 -14.35
N VAL A 70 -12.22 11.98 -13.36
CA VAL A 70 -12.51 13.41 -13.53
C VAL A 70 -11.33 14.12 -14.19
N LYS A 71 -11.64 15.21 -14.91
CA LYS A 71 -10.62 16.10 -15.46
C LYS A 71 -9.97 16.92 -14.34
N GLU A 72 -8.77 17.44 -14.61
CA GLU A 72 -7.94 18.17 -13.64
C GLU A 72 -8.68 19.35 -12.96
N ASP A 73 -9.60 20.01 -13.66
CA ASP A 73 -10.34 21.16 -13.13
C ASP A 73 -11.43 20.78 -12.08
N GLU A 74 -11.85 19.51 -12.02
CA GLU A 74 -12.95 19.03 -11.17
C GLU A 74 -12.48 18.14 -10.00
N VAL A 75 -11.17 17.98 -9.81
CA VAL A 75 -10.59 17.07 -8.82
C VAL A 75 -10.95 17.38 -7.37
N SER A 76 -11.31 18.64 -7.07
CA SER A 76 -11.74 19.05 -5.72
C SER A 76 -13.27 19.08 -5.57
N GLY A 77 -13.99 18.49 -6.52
CA GLY A 77 -15.45 18.42 -6.49
C GLY A 77 -15.99 17.56 -5.33
N PRO A 78 -17.25 17.80 -4.91
CA PRO A 78 -17.90 16.94 -3.94
C PRO A 78 -18.04 15.52 -4.51
N ASN A 79 -17.84 14.51 -3.67
CA ASN A 79 -17.91 13.07 -4.00
C ASN A 79 -16.79 12.54 -4.92
N VAL A 80 -15.71 13.30 -5.14
CA VAL A 80 -14.52 12.76 -5.81
C VAL A 80 -13.79 11.83 -4.85
N VAL A 81 -13.54 10.60 -5.31
CA VAL A 81 -12.76 9.59 -4.60
C VAL A 81 -11.35 9.56 -5.18
N HIS A 82 -10.36 9.74 -4.33
CA HIS A 82 -8.95 9.69 -4.71
C HIS A 82 -8.39 8.31 -4.44
N VAL A 83 -7.80 7.68 -5.45
CA VAL A 83 -7.16 6.36 -5.29
C VAL A 83 -5.93 6.24 -6.15
N HIS A 84 -4.87 5.64 -5.63
CA HIS A 84 -3.74 5.26 -6.46
C HIS A 84 -4.16 4.24 -7.52
N ARG A 85 -3.66 4.38 -8.75
CA ARG A 85 -3.96 3.51 -9.88
C ARG A 85 -3.75 2.03 -9.54
N LYS A 86 -2.65 1.65 -8.88
CA LYS A 86 -2.45 0.25 -8.49
C LYS A 86 -3.33 -0.18 -7.32
N CYS A 87 -3.73 0.72 -6.43
CA CYS A 87 -4.67 0.40 -5.35
C CYS A 87 -6.03 -0.03 -5.89
N ILE A 88 -6.53 0.64 -6.93
CA ILE A 88 -7.78 0.27 -7.59
C ILE A 88 -7.62 -0.93 -8.52
N GLU A 89 -6.56 -0.98 -9.34
CA GLU A 89 -6.35 -2.08 -10.29
C GLU A 89 -6.23 -3.46 -9.63
N TRP A 90 -5.69 -3.50 -8.42
CA TRP A 90 -5.46 -4.72 -7.63
C TRP A 90 -6.58 -5.00 -6.61
N ALA A 91 -7.61 -4.16 -6.55
CA ALA A 91 -8.73 -4.38 -5.68
C ALA A 91 -9.68 -5.44 -6.30
N PRO A 92 -9.86 -6.61 -5.66
CA PRO A 92 -10.48 -7.77 -6.29
C PRO A 92 -11.94 -7.62 -6.73
N GLN A 93 -12.68 -6.61 -6.27
CA GLN A 93 -14.07 -6.38 -6.69
C GLN A 93 -14.24 -5.24 -7.69
N VAL A 94 -13.17 -4.49 -7.99
CA VAL A 94 -13.24 -3.35 -8.92
C VAL A 94 -12.90 -3.82 -10.33
N TYR A 95 -13.72 -3.39 -11.29
CA TYR A 95 -13.52 -3.68 -12.70
C TYR A 95 -13.99 -2.50 -13.56
N TYR A 96 -13.57 -2.50 -14.82
CA TYR A 96 -13.88 -1.44 -15.78
C TYR A 96 -14.88 -1.95 -16.81
N VAL A 97 -15.92 -1.16 -17.08
CA VAL A 97 -16.82 -1.32 -18.22
C VAL A 97 -16.59 -0.12 -19.14
N GLY A 98 -15.80 -0.33 -20.20
CA GLY A 98 -15.30 0.78 -21.01
C GLY A 98 -14.39 1.70 -20.18
N LYS A 99 -14.85 2.93 -19.93
CA LYS A 99 -14.14 3.92 -19.09
C LYS A 99 -14.71 4.02 -17.67
N THR A 100 -15.83 3.34 -17.40
CA THR A 100 -16.52 3.43 -16.12
C THR A 100 -16.01 2.36 -15.16
N VAL A 101 -15.60 2.79 -13.99
CA VAL A 101 -15.21 2.01 -12.82
C VAL A 101 -16.47 1.53 -12.09
N MET A 102 -16.59 0.21 -11.99
CA MET A 102 -17.67 -0.46 -11.28
C MET A 102 -17.20 -0.93 -9.89
N ASN A 103 -18.13 -0.99 -8.93
CA ASN A 103 -17.93 -1.52 -7.58
C ASN A 103 -16.86 -0.83 -6.69
N LEU A 104 -16.37 0.36 -7.07
CA LEU A 104 -15.38 1.08 -6.26
C LEU A 104 -15.84 1.30 -4.82
N GLU A 105 -17.06 1.83 -4.63
CA GLU A 105 -17.59 2.13 -3.30
C GLU A 105 -17.77 0.88 -2.43
N LEU A 106 -18.33 -0.19 -3.02
CA LEU A 106 -18.50 -1.48 -2.33
C LEU A 106 -17.15 -2.05 -1.89
N GLU A 107 -16.13 -1.91 -2.74
CA GLU A 107 -14.80 -2.38 -2.44
C GLU A 107 -14.10 -1.55 -1.37
N LEU A 108 -14.31 -0.23 -1.35
CA LEU A 108 -13.83 0.65 -0.28
C LEU A 108 -14.48 0.28 1.06
N VAL A 109 -15.78 0.04 1.08
CA VAL A 109 -16.50 -0.44 2.28
C VAL A 109 -15.93 -1.77 2.75
N ARG A 110 -15.63 -2.72 1.85
CA ARG A 110 -14.98 -3.98 2.22
C ARG A 110 -13.57 -3.74 2.79
N ALA A 111 -12.75 -2.98 2.08
CA ALA A 111 -11.36 -2.71 2.45
C ALA A 111 -11.27 -1.99 3.81
N SER A 112 -12.23 -1.12 4.15
CA SER A 112 -12.30 -0.42 5.43
C SER A 112 -12.37 -1.37 6.66
N LYS A 113 -12.76 -2.63 6.44
CA LYS A 113 -12.87 -3.65 7.48
C LYS A 113 -11.61 -4.50 7.61
N LEU A 114 -10.67 -4.39 6.67
CA LEU A 114 -9.48 -5.24 6.56
C LEU A 114 -8.23 -4.48 7.02
N LYS A 115 -7.46 -5.10 7.91
CA LYS A 115 -6.21 -4.54 8.42
C LYS A 115 -5.03 -5.01 7.57
N CYS A 116 -4.09 -4.11 7.30
CA CYS A 116 -2.85 -4.46 6.64
C CYS A 116 -1.96 -5.28 7.59
N CYS A 117 -1.43 -6.40 7.11
CA CYS A 117 -0.48 -7.24 7.86
C CYS A 117 0.89 -6.57 8.09
N CYS A 118 1.24 -5.55 7.29
CA CYS A 118 2.49 -4.80 7.43
C CYS A 118 2.34 -3.65 8.45
N CYS A 119 1.37 -2.76 8.26
CA CYS A 119 1.24 -1.55 9.10
C CYS A 119 0.09 -1.59 10.12
N GLY A 120 -0.79 -2.59 10.10
CA GLY A 120 -1.92 -2.73 11.02
C GLY A 120 -3.13 -1.83 10.75
N LEU A 121 -3.02 -0.85 9.84
CA LEU A 121 -4.09 0.09 9.51
C LEU A 121 -5.14 -0.51 8.57
N LYS A 122 -6.35 0.07 8.56
CA LYS A 122 -7.48 -0.35 7.73
C LYS A 122 -7.33 0.08 6.25
N GLY A 123 -8.13 -0.50 5.35
CA GLY A 123 -8.13 -0.15 3.92
C GLY A 123 -7.31 -1.11 3.03
N ALA A 124 -6.86 -2.23 3.60
CA ALA A 124 -6.02 -3.22 2.94
C ALA A 124 -6.82 -4.13 1.97
N ALA A 125 -7.12 -3.62 0.77
CA ALA A 125 -7.92 -4.34 -0.21
C ALA A 125 -7.20 -5.56 -0.84
N LEU A 126 -5.87 -5.50 -0.97
CA LEU A 126 -5.05 -6.52 -1.62
C LEU A 126 -4.91 -7.75 -0.72
N GLY A 127 -5.48 -8.88 -1.15
CA GLY A 127 -5.41 -10.16 -0.43
C GLY A 127 -4.43 -11.14 -1.04
N CYS A 128 -3.93 -12.07 -0.23
CA CYS A 128 -3.18 -13.21 -0.74
C CYS A 128 -4.06 -14.11 -1.66
N PHE A 129 -3.47 -14.66 -2.71
CA PHE A 129 -4.13 -15.54 -3.68
C PHE A 129 -4.57 -16.88 -3.08
N ILE A 130 -3.91 -17.35 -2.03
CA ILE A 130 -4.29 -18.58 -1.34
C ILE A 130 -5.61 -18.37 -0.62
N ARG A 131 -6.67 -19.07 -1.03
CA ARG A 131 -8.05 -18.84 -0.58
C ARG A 131 -8.28 -19.03 0.92
N SER A 132 -7.51 -19.88 1.58
CA SER A 132 -7.56 -20.04 3.05
C SER A 132 -6.78 -18.96 3.80
N CYS A 133 -5.90 -18.23 3.12
CA CYS A 133 -5.12 -17.15 3.70
C CYS A 133 -5.98 -15.90 3.90
N ARG A 134 -5.87 -15.29 5.07
CA ARG A 134 -6.56 -14.04 5.41
C ARG A 134 -5.63 -12.82 5.42
N ASN A 135 -4.37 -12.99 5.01
CA ASN A 135 -3.42 -11.90 4.98
C ASN A 135 -3.81 -10.89 3.91
N THR A 136 -3.92 -9.63 4.34
CA THR A 136 -4.30 -8.48 3.51
C THR A 136 -3.28 -7.37 3.66
N TYR A 137 -3.06 -6.61 2.59
CA TYR A 137 -2.08 -5.56 2.54
C TYR A 137 -2.65 -4.32 1.85
N HIS A 138 -2.10 -3.15 2.16
CA HIS A 138 -2.14 -2.07 1.18
C HIS A 138 -1.18 -2.43 0.04
N VAL A 139 -1.49 -1.98 -1.17
CA VAL A 139 -0.58 -2.15 -2.31
C VAL A 139 0.82 -1.59 -2.03
N PRO A 140 1.00 -0.32 -1.56
CA PRO A 140 2.32 0.18 -1.16
C PRO A 140 3.02 -0.73 -0.15
N CYS A 141 2.34 -1.09 0.93
CA CYS A 141 2.94 -1.93 1.97
C CYS A 141 3.39 -3.30 1.45
N ALA A 142 2.64 -3.91 0.53
CA ALA A 142 3.06 -5.17 -0.08
C ALA A 142 4.29 -5.01 -0.97
N PHE A 143 4.46 -3.87 -1.65
CA PHE A 143 5.66 -3.58 -2.44
C PHE A 143 6.91 -3.44 -1.57
N ASP A 144 6.75 -2.81 -0.40
CA ASP A 144 7.84 -2.62 0.55
C ASP A 144 8.13 -3.87 1.40
N THR A 145 7.21 -4.84 1.41
CA THR A 145 7.37 -6.10 2.16
C THR A 145 8.13 -7.13 1.34
N SER A 146 9.34 -7.49 1.79
CA SER A 146 10.11 -8.59 1.21
C SER A 146 9.33 -9.91 1.27
N GLY A 147 9.34 -10.68 0.17
CA GLY A 147 8.70 -11.99 0.10
C GLY A 147 7.26 -11.98 -0.41
N CYS A 148 6.66 -10.80 -0.66
CA CYS A 148 5.47 -10.72 -1.50
C CYS A 148 5.84 -11.08 -2.95
N HIS A 149 5.14 -12.05 -3.53
CA HIS A 149 5.30 -12.42 -4.94
C HIS A 149 4.07 -11.98 -5.73
N TRP A 150 4.29 -11.50 -6.96
CA TRP A 150 3.28 -10.83 -7.78
C TRP A 150 3.25 -11.49 -9.16
N ASP A 151 2.07 -11.60 -9.76
CA ASP A 151 1.94 -12.01 -11.17
C ASP A 151 1.30 -10.93 -12.07
N ASP A 152 1.31 -11.22 -13.37
CA ASP A 152 0.76 -10.35 -14.41
C ASP A 152 -0.78 -10.28 -14.40
N GLU A 153 -1.44 -11.24 -13.72
CA GLU A 153 -2.89 -11.31 -13.59
C GLU A 153 -3.42 -10.57 -12.34
N ARG A 154 -2.57 -9.72 -11.74
CA ARG A 154 -2.90 -8.91 -10.56
C ARG A 154 -3.18 -9.75 -9.31
N LEU A 155 -2.44 -10.84 -9.15
CA LEU A 155 -2.47 -11.72 -8.00
C LEU A 155 -1.20 -11.59 -7.17
N MET A 156 -1.35 -11.73 -5.86
CA MET A 156 -0.26 -11.59 -4.91
C MET A 156 -0.22 -12.79 -3.97
N LEU A 157 0.96 -13.36 -3.75
CA LEU A 157 1.23 -14.31 -2.67
C LEU A 157 1.97 -13.59 -1.55
N CYS A 158 1.46 -13.68 -0.33
CA CYS A 158 2.09 -13.05 0.82
C CYS A 158 3.37 -13.82 1.22
N PRO A 159 4.23 -13.27 2.09
CA PRO A 159 5.49 -13.91 2.48
C PRO A 159 5.33 -15.36 2.99
N SER A 160 4.24 -15.66 3.71
CA SER A 160 3.91 -17.01 4.20
C SER A 160 3.61 -18.03 3.09
N HIS A 161 3.40 -17.57 1.86
CA HIS A 161 3.07 -18.40 0.69
C HIS A 161 3.99 -18.11 -0.51
N SER A 162 5.15 -17.49 -0.27
CA SER A 162 6.12 -17.10 -1.32
C SER A 162 6.65 -18.28 -2.14
N GLY A 163 6.72 -19.49 -1.57
CA GLY A 163 7.13 -20.72 -2.26
C GLY A 163 6.01 -21.43 -3.03
N MET A 164 4.78 -20.90 -3.02
CA MET A 164 3.66 -21.48 -3.75
C MET A 164 3.61 -20.94 -5.18
N LYS A 165 2.89 -21.64 -6.07
CA LYS A 165 2.66 -21.19 -7.45
C LYS A 165 1.24 -20.65 -7.60
N PHE A 166 1.08 -19.66 -8.46
CA PHE A 166 -0.23 -19.25 -8.95
C PHE A 166 -0.83 -20.40 -9.79
N SER A 167 -1.68 -21.22 -9.18
CA SER A 167 -2.33 -22.33 -9.89
C SER A 167 -3.37 -21.80 -10.89
N GLN A 168 -3.20 -22.19 -12.15
CA GLN A 168 -4.01 -21.80 -13.31
C GLN A 168 -5.50 -22.17 -13.20
N GLU A 169 -5.88 -23.11 -12.32
CA GLU A 169 -7.29 -23.46 -12.14
C GLU A 169 -8.08 -22.36 -11.40
N ASN A 170 -7.43 -21.69 -10.46
CA ASN A 170 -8.04 -20.62 -9.67
C ASN A 170 -8.09 -19.29 -10.45
N THR A 171 -7.14 -19.07 -11.37
CA THR A 171 -7.13 -17.89 -12.23
C THR A 171 -8.28 -17.89 -13.23
N LYS A 172 -8.55 -19.04 -13.87
CA LYS A 172 -9.68 -19.25 -14.79
C LYS A 172 -11.04 -18.99 -14.13
N LYS A 173 -11.21 -19.38 -12.86
CA LYS A 173 -12.45 -19.13 -12.10
C LYS A 173 -12.66 -17.64 -11.81
N ARG A 174 -11.59 -16.89 -11.47
CA ARG A 174 -11.67 -15.42 -11.30
C ARG A 174 -11.94 -14.71 -12.62
N LYS A 175 -11.29 -15.12 -13.70
CA LYS A 175 -11.50 -14.54 -15.04
C LYS A 175 -12.95 -14.72 -15.49
N LYS A 176 -13.51 -15.91 -15.30
CA LYS A 176 -14.94 -16.17 -15.56
C LYS A 176 -15.86 -15.25 -14.75
N LEU A 177 -15.56 -14.99 -13.47
CA LEU A 177 -16.36 -14.06 -12.65
C LEU A 177 -16.23 -12.59 -13.11
N VAL A 178 -15.09 -12.19 -13.66
CA VAL A 178 -14.93 -10.84 -14.25
C VAL A 178 -15.70 -10.73 -15.57
N ASP A 179 -15.63 -11.78 -16.40
CA ASP A 179 -16.35 -11.84 -17.68
C ASP A 179 -17.88 -11.90 -17.46
N ASP A 180 -18.36 -12.72 -16.51
CA ASP A 180 -19.79 -12.87 -16.18
C ASP A 180 -20.39 -11.59 -15.55
N ASN A 181 -19.57 -10.75 -14.88
CA ASN A 181 -20.00 -9.47 -14.32
C ASN A 181 -19.86 -8.28 -15.29
N SER A 182 -19.39 -8.53 -16.53
CA SER A 182 -19.41 -7.53 -17.60
C SER A 182 -20.82 -7.46 -18.20
N PRO A 183 -21.44 -6.28 -18.33
CA PRO A 183 -22.78 -6.18 -18.89
C PRO A 183 -22.79 -6.61 -20.37
N ALA A 184 -23.75 -7.46 -20.74
CA ALA A 184 -23.97 -7.86 -22.12
C ALA A 184 -24.27 -6.63 -22.99
N THR A 185 -23.60 -6.52 -24.13
CA THR A 185 -23.86 -5.50 -25.15
C THR A 185 -25.33 -5.53 -25.53
N PRO A 186 -26.07 -4.39 -25.50
CA PRO A 186 -27.45 -4.38 -25.97
C PRO A 186 -27.47 -4.67 -27.46
N PRO A 187 -28.45 -5.46 -27.96
CA PRO A 187 -28.54 -5.76 -29.38
C PRO A 187 -28.72 -4.47 -30.17
N ARG A 188 -27.89 -4.31 -31.21
CA ARG A 188 -28.02 -3.25 -32.21
C ARG A 188 -29.44 -3.29 -32.77
N ARG A 189 -30.25 -2.26 -32.49
CA ARG A 189 -31.49 -2.03 -33.22
C ARG A 189 -31.11 -1.66 -34.66
N ASN A 190 -31.37 -2.57 -35.59
CA ASN A 190 -31.39 -2.24 -37.01
C ASN A 190 -32.65 -1.41 -37.27
N ASN A 191 -32.48 -0.13 -37.59
CA ASN A 191 -33.56 0.65 -38.20
C ASN A 191 -33.75 0.14 -39.63
N HIS A 192 -35.00 -0.23 -39.95
CA HIS A 192 -35.50 -0.28 -41.33
C HIS A 192 -35.67 1.13 -41.88
#